data_AF-A0A2R6MVX2-F1
#
_entry.id   AF-A0A2R6MVX2-F1
#
_cell.length_a   1.000
_cell.length_b   1.000
_cell.length_c   1.000
_cell.angle_alpha   90.00
_cell.angle_beta   90.00
_cell.angle_gamma   90.00
#
_symmetry.space_group_name_H-M   'P 1'
#
loop_
_entity.id
_entity.type
_entity.pdbx_description
1 polymer ?
#
loop_
_entity_poly.entity_id
_entity_poly.type
_entity_poly.pdbx_seq_one_letter_code
_entity_poly.pdbx_strand_id
1 'polypeptide(L)'
;VWTRDGHAERFREATGVDPDRTFADGDRLPTDPPLTVLVAPGHAPDHVVFRLAGDDRSDSADAATGDPRPALFVGDVAVAEGSVVVGAPDGDMREYLATLERLRDLDPPAARLYPGHGPAVDEPRATFESRRRDGPGDHRRRLRP
;
A
#
# COMPACT_ATOMS: atom_id res chain seq x y z
N VAL A 1 -17.59 1.76 8.22
CA VAL A 1 -16.69 1.24 7.17
C VAL A 1 -16.76 2.14 5.95
N TRP A 2 -15.62 2.60 5.46
CA TRP A 2 -15.54 3.47 4.27
C TRP A 2 -15.02 2.66 3.09
N THR A 3 -15.23 3.14 1.87
CA THR A 3 -14.69 2.54 0.64
C THR A 3 -14.09 3.59 -0.28
N ARG A 4 -13.35 3.16 -1.29
CA ARG A 4 -12.81 4.05 -2.31
C ARG A 4 -13.93 4.60 -3.19
N ASP A 5 -13.84 5.88 -3.52
CA ASP A 5 -14.72 6.53 -4.46
C ASP A 5 -14.72 5.79 -5.83
N GLY A 6 -15.89 5.68 -6.43
CA GLY A 6 -16.11 4.85 -7.63
C GLY A 6 -16.19 3.33 -7.37
N HIS A 7 -16.05 2.84 -6.13
CA HIS A 7 -16.08 1.40 -5.81
C HIS A 7 -17.17 1.01 -4.79
N ALA A 8 -18.17 1.87 -4.56
CA ALA A 8 -19.26 1.60 -3.63
C ALA A 8 -20.12 0.40 -4.03
N GLU A 9 -20.33 0.15 -5.32
CA GLU A 9 -21.06 -1.03 -5.81
C GLU A 9 -20.29 -2.31 -5.52
N ARG A 10 -19.03 -2.40 -5.96
CA ARG A 10 -18.13 -3.54 -5.65
C ARG A 10 -18.06 -3.82 -4.14
N PHE A 11 -17.95 -2.77 -3.33
CA PHE A 11 -17.94 -2.91 -1.86
C PHE A 11 -19.21 -3.56 -1.33
N ARG A 12 -20.39 -3.14 -1.82
CA ARG A 12 -21.68 -3.72 -1.42
C ARG A 12 -21.83 -5.16 -1.87
N GLU A 13 -21.42 -5.47 -3.10
CA GLU A 13 -21.43 -6.84 -3.62
C GLU A 13 -20.56 -7.77 -2.77
N ALA A 14 -19.38 -7.30 -2.35
CA ALA A 14 -18.44 -8.10 -1.56
C ALA A 14 -18.84 -8.25 -0.09
N THR A 15 -19.46 -7.23 0.51
CA THR A 15 -19.68 -7.15 1.97
C THR A 15 -21.14 -7.28 2.40
N GLY A 16 -22.09 -7.07 1.48
CA GLY A 16 -23.52 -7.03 1.77
C GLY A 16 -24.00 -5.76 2.49
N VAL A 17 -23.14 -4.74 2.65
CA VAL A 17 -23.48 -3.49 3.35
C VAL A 17 -23.10 -2.26 2.54
N ASP A 18 -23.93 -1.21 2.57
CA ASP A 18 -23.58 0.10 2.01
C ASP A 18 -22.42 0.72 2.81
N PRO A 19 -21.43 1.36 2.14
CA PRO A 19 -20.36 2.05 2.84
C PRO A 19 -20.92 3.29 3.56
N ASP A 20 -20.41 3.59 4.76
CA ASP A 20 -20.82 4.78 5.50
C ASP A 20 -20.37 6.07 4.81
N ARG A 21 -19.20 6.02 4.13
CA ARG A 21 -18.57 7.12 3.39
C ARG A 21 -17.65 6.59 2.29
N THR A 22 -17.31 7.46 1.34
CA THR A 22 -16.25 7.21 0.36
C THR A 22 -15.02 8.09 0.61
N PHE A 23 -13.86 7.69 0.08
CA PHE A 23 -12.62 8.47 0.05
C PHE A 23 -11.95 8.39 -1.33
N ALA A 24 -11.20 9.44 -1.70
CA ALA A 24 -10.47 9.55 -2.95
C ALA A 24 -8.94 9.61 -2.75
N ASP A 25 -8.20 9.58 -3.86
CA ASP A 25 -6.74 9.79 -3.84
C ASP A 25 -6.40 11.16 -3.22
N GLY A 26 -5.47 11.19 -2.26
CA GLY A 26 -5.06 12.40 -1.56
C GLY A 26 -5.95 12.82 -0.38
N ASP A 27 -7.09 12.16 -0.14
CA ASP A 27 -7.92 12.47 1.02
C ASP A 27 -7.18 12.22 2.33
N ARG A 28 -7.46 13.06 3.32
CA ARG A 28 -6.97 12.87 4.70
C ARG A 28 -8.05 12.23 5.56
N LEU A 29 -7.73 11.04 6.06
CA LEU A 29 -8.57 10.34 7.02
C LEU A 29 -8.41 10.97 8.42
N PRO A 30 -9.51 11.10 9.19
CA PRO A 30 -9.52 11.73 10.51
C PRO A 30 -9.03 10.76 11.60
N THR A 31 -7.87 10.15 11.38
CA THR A 31 -7.12 9.38 12.38
C THR A 31 -6.24 10.31 13.19
N ASP A 32 -5.73 9.83 14.32
CA ASP A 32 -4.71 10.54 15.10
C ASP A 32 -3.46 9.65 15.20
N PRO A 33 -2.37 9.99 14.50
CA PRO A 33 -2.23 11.10 13.54
C PRO A 33 -2.98 10.86 12.21
N PRO A 34 -3.22 11.91 11.40
CA PRO A 34 -4.00 11.80 10.16
C PRO A 34 -3.25 11.03 9.07
N LEU A 35 -3.95 10.10 8.43
CA LEU A 35 -3.44 9.33 7.28
C LEU A 35 -3.90 9.95 5.97
N THR A 36 -3.01 9.99 4.97
CA THR A 36 -3.34 10.39 3.61
C THR A 36 -3.59 9.15 2.76
N VAL A 37 -4.69 9.11 2.02
CA VAL A 37 -5.01 8.02 1.09
C VAL A 37 -4.18 8.17 -0.17
N LEU A 38 -3.53 7.09 -0.59
CA LEU A 38 -2.90 6.96 -1.89
C LEU A 38 -3.58 5.81 -2.64
N VAL A 39 -4.25 6.11 -3.73
CA VAL A 39 -4.80 5.09 -4.62
C VAL A 39 -3.66 4.19 -5.12
N ALA A 40 -3.84 2.88 -5.17
CA ALA A 40 -2.74 1.96 -5.47
C ALA A 40 -3.23 0.73 -6.26
N PRO A 41 -3.89 0.93 -7.42
CA PRO A 41 -4.50 -0.15 -8.16
C PRO A 41 -3.44 -1.10 -8.74
N GLY A 42 -3.91 -2.24 -9.19
CA GLY A 42 -3.11 -3.27 -9.84
C GLY A 42 -3.16 -4.60 -9.11
N HIS A 43 -2.94 -4.65 -7.80
CA HIS A 43 -3.22 -5.88 -7.03
C HIS A 43 -4.74 -6.14 -6.94
N ALA A 44 -5.50 -5.09 -6.66
CA ALA A 44 -6.95 -5.04 -6.76
C ALA A 44 -7.37 -3.64 -7.27
N PRO A 45 -8.50 -3.52 -7.97
CA PRO A 45 -8.91 -2.25 -8.60
C PRO A 45 -9.17 -1.14 -7.56
N ASP A 46 -9.67 -1.51 -6.38
CA ASP A 46 -9.98 -0.66 -5.24
C ASP A 46 -8.84 -0.52 -4.22
N HIS A 47 -7.68 -1.10 -4.48
CA HIS A 47 -6.56 -1.08 -3.54
C HIS A 47 -6.07 0.36 -3.26
N VAL A 48 -5.73 0.61 -2.00
CA VAL A 48 -5.15 1.87 -1.51
C VAL A 48 -4.02 1.59 -0.53
N VAL A 49 -3.08 2.52 -0.49
CA VAL A 49 -2.03 2.64 0.52
C VAL A 49 -2.36 3.84 1.41
N PHE A 50 -2.12 3.70 2.71
CA PHE A 50 -2.22 4.84 3.63
C PHE A 50 -0.84 5.39 3.94
N ARG A 51 -0.66 6.69 3.73
CA ARG A 51 0.56 7.41 4.07
C ARG A 51 0.39 8.11 5.39
N LEU A 52 1.26 7.75 6.32
CA LEU A 52 1.50 8.52 7.52
C LEU A 52 2.59 9.54 7.22
N ALA A 53 2.26 10.81 7.43
CA ALA A 53 3.25 11.87 7.36
C ALA A 53 4.21 11.73 8.54
N GLY A 54 5.50 11.85 8.27
CA GLY A 54 6.51 12.01 9.31
C GLY A 54 7.08 13.40 9.30
N ASP A 55 7.71 13.76 10.41
CA ASP A 55 8.52 14.96 10.54
C ASP A 55 9.92 14.54 11.02
N ASP A 56 10.92 14.73 10.16
CA ASP A 56 12.33 14.47 10.49
C ASP A 56 12.84 15.35 11.65
N ARG A 57 12.04 16.30 12.13
CA ARG A 57 12.32 17.19 13.26
C ARG A 57 11.57 16.82 14.54
N SER A 58 10.73 15.78 14.52
CA SER A 58 9.97 15.33 15.68
C SER A 58 10.78 14.33 16.50
N ASP A 59 11.19 14.72 17.71
CA ASP A 59 11.73 13.79 18.72
C ASP A 59 10.64 12.90 19.33
N SER A 60 9.35 13.23 19.12
CA SER A 60 8.23 12.38 19.51
C SER A 60 8.02 11.27 18.48
N ALA A 61 8.18 10.03 18.94
CA ALA A 61 7.77 8.85 18.21
C ALA A 61 6.28 8.92 17.90
N ASP A 62 5.92 8.60 16.65
CA ASP A 62 4.53 8.46 16.24
C ASP A 62 3.85 7.34 17.02
N ALA A 63 2.65 7.57 17.55
CA ALA A 63 1.98 6.59 18.40
C ALA A 63 1.54 5.32 17.64
N ALA A 64 1.35 5.40 16.32
CA ALA A 64 0.96 4.28 15.49
C ALA A 64 2.16 3.44 15.03
N THR A 65 3.33 4.05 14.79
CA THR A 65 4.50 3.36 14.23
C THR A 65 5.69 3.24 15.19
N GLY A 66 5.75 4.08 16.21
CA GLY A 66 6.92 4.26 17.08
C GLY A 66 8.07 5.03 16.41
N ASP A 67 7.85 5.63 15.23
CA ASP A 67 8.88 6.25 14.39
C ASP A 67 8.38 7.61 13.87
N PRO A 68 9.12 8.71 14.08
CA PRO A 68 8.69 10.04 13.62
C PRO A 68 8.75 10.21 12.09
N ARG A 69 9.36 9.29 11.35
CA ARG A 69 9.59 9.42 9.90
C ARG A 69 8.39 8.95 9.07
N PRO A 70 8.28 9.38 7.79
CA PRO A 70 7.15 8.99 6.94
C PRO A 70 7.03 7.48 6.78
N ALA A 71 5.81 6.96 6.87
CA ALA A 71 5.55 5.52 6.72
C ALA A 71 4.38 5.25 5.75
N LEU A 72 4.37 4.07 5.16
CA LEU A 72 3.29 3.60 4.30
C LEU A 72 2.71 2.28 4.83
N PHE A 73 1.39 2.24 4.99
CA PHE A 73 0.64 0.99 5.19
C PHE A 73 0.23 0.47 3.81
N VAL A 74 1.00 -0.48 3.29
CA VAL A 74 0.98 -0.84 1.85
C VAL A 74 0.04 -2.00 1.50
N GLY A 75 -0.54 -2.67 2.49
CA GLY A 75 -1.33 -3.87 2.26
C GLY A 75 -0.55 -4.89 1.43
N ASP A 76 -1.18 -5.42 0.38
CA ASP A 76 -0.60 -6.41 -0.52
C ASP A 76 0.18 -5.84 -1.72
N VAL A 77 0.47 -4.53 -1.75
CA VAL A 77 1.31 -3.95 -2.83
C VAL A 77 2.79 -4.27 -2.63
N ALA A 78 3.26 -4.50 -1.41
CA ALA A 78 4.63 -4.89 -1.14
C ALA A 78 4.74 -5.69 0.16
N VAL A 79 5.56 -6.74 0.14
CA VAL A 79 5.86 -7.62 1.28
C VAL A 79 7.38 -7.71 1.48
N ALA A 80 7.82 -8.04 2.70
CA ALA A 80 9.25 -8.19 3.02
C ALA A 80 9.89 -9.38 2.26
N GLU A 81 9.19 -10.51 2.20
CA GLU A 81 9.64 -11.76 1.60
C GLU A 81 8.58 -12.34 0.67
N GLY A 82 8.99 -13.17 -0.30
CA GLY A 82 8.08 -13.73 -1.31
C GLY A 82 7.84 -12.77 -2.47
N SER A 83 6.70 -12.90 -3.16
CA SER A 83 6.27 -12.04 -4.27
C SER A 83 4.79 -11.68 -4.14
N VAL A 84 4.38 -10.58 -4.78
CA VAL A 84 2.99 -10.15 -4.83
C VAL A 84 2.33 -10.76 -6.05
N VAL A 85 1.20 -11.42 -5.85
CA VAL A 85 0.39 -11.96 -6.95
C VAL A 85 -0.48 -10.84 -7.52
N VAL A 86 -0.40 -10.65 -8.84
CA VAL A 86 -1.29 -9.77 -9.60
C VAL A 86 -1.90 -10.64 -10.69
N GLY A 87 -3.15 -11.03 -10.49
CA GLY A 87 -3.83 -12.03 -11.31
C GLY A 87 -5.21 -11.58 -11.76
N ALA A 88 -5.61 -12.02 -12.95
CA ALA A 88 -6.95 -11.81 -13.49
C ALA A 88 -8.04 -12.46 -12.62
N PRO A 89 -9.30 -11.98 -12.65
CA PRO A 89 -9.80 -10.89 -13.50
C PRO A 89 -9.54 -9.47 -12.97
N ASP A 90 -9.29 -9.34 -11.66
CA ASP A 90 -9.25 -8.04 -10.99
C ASP A 90 -7.87 -7.39 -10.98
N GLY A 91 -6.79 -8.18 -11.08
CA GLY A 91 -5.42 -7.68 -11.06
C GLY A 91 -4.95 -7.17 -12.42
N ASP A 92 -4.29 -6.02 -12.43
CA ASP A 92 -3.66 -5.41 -13.60
C ASP A 92 -2.16 -5.14 -13.34
N MET A 93 -1.30 -5.81 -14.10
CA MET A 93 0.15 -5.69 -13.94
C MET A 93 0.69 -4.32 -14.36
N ARG A 94 0.07 -3.63 -15.32
CA ARG A 94 0.51 -2.30 -15.74
C ARG A 94 0.20 -1.28 -14.67
N GLU A 95 -1.00 -1.33 -14.10
CA GLU A 95 -1.39 -0.47 -12.97
C GLU A 95 -0.54 -0.76 -11.74
N TYR A 96 -0.26 -2.03 -11.45
CA TYR A 96 0.60 -2.41 -10.33
C TYR A 96 2.02 -1.84 -10.46
N LEU A 97 2.63 -1.94 -11.63
CA LEU A 97 3.97 -1.37 -11.86
C LEU A 97 3.97 0.17 -11.76
N ALA A 98 2.91 0.83 -12.25
CA ALA A 98 2.74 2.27 -12.11
C ALA A 98 2.55 2.69 -10.64
N THR A 99 1.80 1.90 -9.86
CA THR A 99 1.65 2.05 -8.41
C THR A 99 3.01 1.97 -7.71
N LEU A 100 3.82 0.94 -8.00
CA LEU A 100 5.15 0.78 -7.39
C LEU A 100 6.08 1.96 -7.71
N GLU A 101 6.03 2.49 -8.93
CA GLU A 101 6.81 3.68 -9.33
C GLU A 101 6.36 4.91 -8.54
N ARG A 102 5.04 5.15 -8.48
CA ARG A 102 4.49 6.30 -7.76
C ARG A 102 4.84 6.27 -6.27
N LEU A 103 4.76 5.10 -5.63
CA LEU A 103 5.09 4.95 -4.21
C LEU A 103 6.59 5.10 -3.94
N ARG A 104 7.44 4.60 -4.84
CA ARG A 104 8.90 4.75 -4.76
C ARG A 104 9.32 6.22 -4.84
N ASP A 105 8.66 7.01 -5.67
CA ASP A 105 9.04 8.39 -5.98
C ASP A 105 8.28 9.44 -5.13
N LEU A 106 7.62 9.01 -4.04
CA LEU A 106 7.00 9.93 -3.09
C LEU A 106 8.04 10.88 -2.47
N ASP A 107 7.59 12.10 -2.20
CA ASP A 107 8.37 13.13 -1.51
C ASP A 107 7.59 13.66 -0.28
N PRO A 108 8.18 13.68 0.92
CA PRO A 108 9.36 12.90 1.30
C PRO A 108 9.17 11.39 1.09
N PRO A 109 10.25 10.62 0.85
CA PRO A 109 10.18 9.19 0.68
C PRO A 109 9.72 8.50 1.97
N ALA A 110 9.11 7.32 1.82
CA ALA A 110 8.81 6.48 2.97
C ALA A 110 10.11 5.97 3.61
N ALA A 111 10.22 6.07 4.93
CA ALA A 111 11.27 5.44 5.72
C ALA A 111 10.92 4.00 6.09
N ARG A 112 9.63 3.65 6.10
CA ARG A 112 9.18 2.31 6.47
C ARG A 112 7.90 1.89 5.75
N LEU A 113 7.77 0.60 5.43
CA LEU A 113 6.54 -0.01 4.96
C LEU A 113 5.95 -0.94 6.02
N TYR A 114 4.63 -0.93 6.13
CA TYR A 114 3.81 -1.85 6.91
C TYR A 114 2.93 -2.65 5.96
N PRO A 115 3.38 -3.85 5.55
CA PRO A 115 2.59 -4.75 4.71
C PRO A 115 1.32 -5.27 5.39
N GLY A 116 0.39 -5.79 4.60
CA GLY A 116 -0.74 -6.56 5.13
C GLY A 116 -0.32 -7.88 5.79
N HIS A 117 0.85 -8.40 5.41
CA HIS A 117 1.38 -9.67 5.87
C HIS A 117 2.91 -9.65 6.06
N GLY A 118 3.38 -10.38 7.07
CA GLY A 118 4.80 -10.46 7.39
C GLY A 118 5.31 -9.24 8.18
N PRO A 119 6.63 -9.10 8.31
CA PRO A 119 7.24 -8.02 9.09
C PRO A 119 7.20 -6.67 8.37
N ALA A 120 7.37 -5.60 9.13
CA ALA A 120 7.64 -4.27 8.59
C ALA A 120 8.96 -4.26 7.79
N VAL A 121 9.05 -3.35 6.82
CA VAL A 121 10.17 -3.23 5.89
C VAL A 121 10.86 -1.89 6.09
N ASP A 122 12.16 -1.93 6.38
CA ASP A 122 12.98 -0.74 6.66
C ASP A 122 13.71 -0.19 5.43
N GLU A 123 13.64 -0.89 4.28
CA GLU A 123 14.25 -0.48 3.00
C GLU A 123 13.20 -0.29 1.88
N PRO A 124 12.26 0.67 1.99
CA PRO A 124 11.11 0.79 1.08
C PRO A 124 11.46 0.86 -0.41
N ARG A 125 12.46 1.69 -0.75
CA ARG A 125 12.87 1.90 -2.14
C ARG A 125 13.38 0.62 -2.78
N ALA A 126 14.27 -0.10 -2.09
CA ALA A 126 14.83 -1.36 -2.56
C ALA A 126 13.72 -2.41 -2.73
N THR A 127 12.76 -2.45 -1.81
CA THR A 127 11.60 -3.35 -1.92
C THR A 127 10.77 -3.04 -3.15
N PHE A 128 10.35 -1.80 -3.39
CA PHE A 128 9.58 -1.45 -4.60
C PHE A 128 10.34 -1.77 -5.89
N GLU A 129 11.65 -1.54 -5.93
CA GLU A 129 12.49 -1.90 -7.08
C GLU A 129 12.64 -3.42 -7.27
N SER A 130 12.64 -4.21 -6.20
CA SER A 130 12.60 -5.67 -6.29
C SER A 130 11.25 -6.13 -6.86
N ARG A 131 10.14 -5.59 -6.35
CA ARG A 131 8.78 -5.95 -6.80
C ARG A 131 8.56 -5.65 -8.28
N ARG A 132 9.13 -4.55 -8.79
CA ARG A 132 9.10 -4.24 -10.23
C ARG A 132 9.87 -5.23 -11.09
N ARG A 133 10.87 -5.92 -10.53
CA ARG A 133 11.69 -6.93 -11.24
C ARG A 133 11.06 -8.32 -11.24
N ASP A 134 10.23 -8.64 -10.25
CA ASP A 134 9.70 -10.00 -10.06
C ASP A 134 8.71 -10.44 -11.16
N GLY A 135 8.00 -9.50 -11.82
CA GLY A 135 7.12 -9.77 -12.97
C GLY A 135 5.99 -10.80 -12.74
N PRO A 136 5.05 -10.96 -13.68
CA PRO A 136 4.06 -12.03 -13.61
C PRO A 136 4.72 -13.36 -13.96
N GLY A 137 5.35 -14.03 -12.99
CA GLY A 137 5.88 -15.38 -13.23
C GLY A 137 6.91 -15.96 -12.27
N ASP A 138 7.49 -15.22 -11.32
CA ASP A 138 8.51 -15.83 -10.44
C ASP A 138 7.91 -16.60 -9.25
N HIS A 139 7.15 -17.65 -9.55
CA HIS A 139 6.70 -18.68 -8.60
C HIS A 139 7.63 -19.91 -8.57
N ARG A 140 8.82 -19.85 -9.21
CA ARG A 140 9.69 -21.03 -9.35
C ARG A 140 11.14 -20.87 -8.90
N ARG A 141 11.60 -19.71 -8.42
CA ARG A 141 12.94 -19.58 -7.83
C ARG A 141 12.91 -18.97 -6.44
N ARG A 142 12.50 -19.75 -5.43
CA ARG A 142 12.91 -19.58 -4.01
C ARG A 142 12.42 -20.68 -3.06
N LEU A 143 12.23 -21.90 -3.59
CA LEU A 143 12.10 -23.11 -2.77
C LEU A 143 13.15 -24.13 -3.25
N ARG A 144 14.40 -23.93 -2.86
CA ARG A 144 15.41 -24.99 -2.82
C ARG A 144 16.07 -24.89 -1.43
N PRO A 145 16.04 -25.96 -0.62
CA PRO A 145 16.79 -26.02 0.64
C PRO A 145 18.30 -25.99 0.38
#